data_AF-A0A951M131-F1
#
_entry.id   AF-A0A951M131-F1
#
_cell.length_a   1.000
_cell.length_b   1.000
_cell.length_c   1.000
_cell.angle_alpha   90.00
_cell.angle_beta   90.00
_cell.angle_gamma   90.00
#
_symmetry.space_group_name_H-M   'P 1'
#
loop_
_entity.id
_entity.type
_entity.pdbx_description
1 polymer ?
#
loop_
_entity_poly.entity_id
_entity_poly.type
_entity_poly.pdbx_seq_one_letter_code
_entity_poly.pdbx_strand_id
1 'polypeptide(L)'
;IASDGWEPMGYWLRKLTGQDPFTLFAPTMTERLTVDEEHPAYRYAVDNHLLSSVSVMKNNATGGYYGTESFDAYVFFPPVSIIHGRPDWLFNTMHRKPVEIPVLLLQNSDSAVLIQAFAAGEPPTAIPVDQIVITKQDMQTRLALPAGRKYWIRAVYAGASASKPIGIVVD
;
A
#
# COMPACT_ATOMS: atom_id res chain seq x y z
N ILE A 1 -0.05 -9.24 -30.96
CA ILE A 1 0.96 -9.78 -30.05
C ILE A 1 1.92 -8.63 -29.80
N ALA A 2 2.22 -8.34 -28.55
CA ALA A 2 3.19 -7.33 -28.17
C ALA A 2 4.53 -7.57 -28.90
N SER A 3 5.30 -6.52 -29.18
CA SER A 3 6.61 -6.65 -29.84
C SER A 3 7.61 -7.54 -29.10
N ASP A 4 7.36 -7.82 -27.81
CA ASP A 4 8.15 -8.70 -26.94
C ASP A 4 7.64 -10.16 -26.88
N GLY A 5 6.58 -10.49 -27.63
CA GLY A 5 5.97 -11.82 -27.64
C GLY A 5 5.02 -12.08 -26.45
N TRP A 6 4.77 -11.09 -25.58
CA TRP A 6 3.86 -11.26 -24.46
C TRP A 6 2.40 -11.32 -24.90
N GLU A 7 1.67 -12.30 -24.35
CA GLU A 7 0.25 -12.52 -24.60
C GLU A 7 -0.56 -12.31 -23.31
N PRO A 8 -1.06 -11.09 -23.05
CA PRO A 8 -1.79 -10.78 -21.82
C PRO A 8 -3.13 -11.52 -21.75
N MET A 9 -3.69 -11.62 -20.54
CA MET A 9 -4.99 -12.28 -20.33
C MET A 9 -6.13 -11.69 -21.17
N GLY A 10 -6.10 -10.38 -21.47
CA GLY A 10 -7.07 -9.73 -22.35
C GLY A 10 -7.05 -10.29 -23.78
N TYR A 11 -5.85 -10.59 -24.31
CA TYR A 11 -5.68 -11.23 -25.61
C TYR A 11 -6.30 -12.64 -25.63
N TRP A 12 -6.04 -13.44 -24.59
CA TRP A 12 -6.62 -14.78 -24.47
C TRP A 12 -8.14 -14.74 -24.31
N LEU A 13 -8.67 -13.78 -23.53
CA LEU A 13 -10.11 -13.60 -23.37
C LEU A 13 -10.79 -13.30 -24.71
N ARG A 14 -10.22 -12.40 -25.51
CA ARG A 14 -10.71 -12.10 -26.85
C ARG A 14 -10.68 -13.31 -27.77
N LYS A 15 -9.58 -14.06 -27.77
CA LYS A 15 -9.42 -15.26 -28.59
C LYS A 15 -10.44 -16.34 -28.24
N LEU A 16 -10.74 -16.52 -26.95
CA LEU A 16 -11.65 -17.57 -26.47
C LEU A 16 -13.13 -17.19 -26.55
N THR A 17 -13.46 -15.92 -26.35
CA THR A 17 -14.85 -15.47 -26.17
C THR A 17 -15.36 -14.53 -27.27
N GLY A 18 -14.46 -14.02 -28.12
CA GLY A 18 -14.76 -12.96 -29.09
C GLY A 18 -14.96 -11.57 -28.48
N GLN A 19 -14.92 -11.43 -27.15
CA GLN A 19 -15.06 -10.13 -26.47
C GLN A 19 -13.71 -9.41 -26.39
N ASP A 20 -13.66 -8.14 -26.78
CA ASP A 20 -12.46 -7.31 -26.73
C ASP A 20 -12.54 -6.36 -25.52
N PRO A 21 -12.11 -6.79 -24.32
CA PRO A 21 -12.21 -5.95 -23.13
C PRO A 21 -11.23 -4.79 -23.22
N PHE A 22 -11.58 -3.66 -22.61
CA PHE A 22 -10.62 -2.59 -22.35
C PHE A 22 -9.62 -3.06 -21.28
N THR A 23 -8.33 -3.02 -21.59
CA THR A 23 -7.24 -3.57 -20.78
C THR A 23 -6.37 -2.47 -20.16
N LEU A 24 -6.06 -2.66 -18.87
CA LEU A 24 -5.31 -1.69 -18.07
C LEU A 24 -3.99 -2.29 -17.60
N PHE A 25 -2.92 -1.48 -17.60
CA PHE A 25 -1.62 -1.82 -17.03
C PHE A 25 -1.26 -0.87 -15.88
N ALA A 26 -1.36 -1.36 -14.65
CA ALA A 26 -1.14 -0.60 -13.42
C ALA A 26 0.29 -0.56 -12.85
N PRO A 27 1.16 -1.58 -13.03
CA PRO A 27 2.40 -1.65 -12.24
C PRO A 27 3.47 -0.57 -12.48
N THR A 28 3.38 0.22 -13.56
CA THR A 28 4.46 1.13 -13.97
C THR A 28 4.31 2.55 -13.43
N MET A 29 3.11 3.14 -13.49
CA MET A 29 2.91 4.57 -13.24
C MET A 29 2.57 4.84 -11.77
N THR A 30 3.53 4.53 -10.90
CA THR A 30 3.45 4.67 -9.45
C THR A 30 4.71 5.33 -8.92
N GLU A 31 4.61 5.92 -7.72
CA GLU A 31 5.75 6.36 -6.93
C GLU A 31 6.74 5.21 -6.68
N ARG A 32 8.03 5.53 -6.61
CA ARG A 32 9.13 4.59 -6.32
C ARG A 32 9.93 5.07 -5.13
N LEU A 33 10.93 4.28 -4.72
CA LEU A 33 11.81 4.66 -3.61
C LEU A 33 12.61 5.92 -3.95
N THR A 34 13.03 6.05 -5.21
CA THR A 34 13.73 7.23 -5.73
C THR A 34 13.10 7.74 -7.01
N VAL A 35 13.26 9.04 -7.29
CA VAL A 35 12.75 9.69 -8.51
C VAL A 35 13.34 9.05 -9.77
N ASP A 36 14.60 8.63 -9.73
CA ASP A 36 15.30 8.04 -10.88
C ASP A 36 14.76 6.65 -11.28
N GLU A 37 14.05 5.97 -10.37
CA GLU A 37 13.42 4.67 -10.63
C GLU A 37 12.01 4.81 -11.23
N GLU A 38 11.47 6.02 -11.25
CA GLU A 38 10.13 6.27 -11.77
C GLU A 38 10.09 6.40 -13.29
N HIS A 39 8.94 6.09 -13.86
CA HIS A 39 8.73 6.26 -15.28
C HIS A 39 8.70 7.77 -15.64
N PRO A 40 9.38 8.23 -16.71
CA PRO A 40 9.40 9.66 -17.06
C PRO A 40 8.01 10.27 -17.26
N ALA A 41 7.08 9.52 -17.87
CA ALA A 41 5.70 9.97 -18.02
C ALA A 41 4.95 10.10 -16.69
N TYR A 42 5.26 9.24 -15.71
CA TYR A 42 4.70 9.34 -14.36
C TYR A 42 5.20 10.62 -13.69
N ARG A 43 6.51 10.85 -13.74
CA ARG A 43 7.15 12.03 -13.17
C ARG A 43 6.59 13.32 -13.79
N TYR A 44 6.46 13.37 -15.11
CA TYR A 44 5.79 14.48 -15.79
C TYR A 44 4.37 14.74 -15.27
N ALA A 45 3.56 13.70 -15.07
CA ALA A 45 2.20 13.86 -14.56
C ALA A 45 2.16 14.37 -13.12
N VAL A 46 3.09 13.94 -12.27
CA VAL A 46 3.25 14.44 -10.89
C VAL A 46 3.66 15.91 -10.88
N ASP A 47 4.71 16.26 -11.62
CA ASP A 47 5.30 17.61 -11.63
C ASP A 47 4.33 18.66 -12.22
N ASN A 48 3.40 18.24 -13.06
CA ASN A 48 2.35 19.09 -13.62
C ASN A 48 1.01 18.99 -12.88
N HIS A 49 0.99 18.36 -11.70
CA HIS A 49 -0.20 18.22 -10.85
C HIS A 49 -1.41 17.60 -11.56
N LEU A 50 -1.17 16.66 -12.48
CA LEU A 50 -2.22 15.99 -13.26
C LEU A 50 -2.88 14.83 -12.50
N LEU A 51 -2.37 14.47 -11.31
CA LEU A 51 -2.78 13.29 -10.55
C LEU A 51 -3.42 13.70 -9.20
N SER A 52 -4.72 13.96 -9.19
CA SER A 52 -5.51 14.13 -7.95
C SER A 52 -6.19 12.84 -7.49
N SER A 53 -6.28 11.85 -8.38
CA SER A 53 -6.89 10.54 -8.14
C SER A 53 -6.29 9.51 -9.11
N VAL A 54 -6.55 8.22 -8.85
CA VAL A 54 -6.19 7.15 -9.79
C VAL A 54 -6.82 7.43 -11.16
N SER A 55 -6.00 7.51 -12.21
CA SER A 55 -6.43 8.04 -13.51
C SER A 55 -5.80 7.28 -14.67
N VAL A 56 -6.47 7.33 -15.83
CA VAL A 56 -5.89 6.93 -17.13
C VAL A 56 -5.78 8.18 -18.00
N MET A 57 -4.70 8.28 -18.77
CA MET A 57 -4.46 9.46 -19.62
C MET A 57 -5.05 9.23 -21.01
N LYS A 58 -5.75 10.24 -21.52
CA LYS A 58 -6.34 10.23 -22.87
C LYS A 58 -5.73 11.34 -23.72
N ASN A 59 -5.36 11.00 -24.94
CA ASN A 59 -4.96 11.98 -25.95
C ASN A 59 -6.21 12.65 -26.52
N ASN A 60 -6.35 13.96 -26.30
CA ASN A 60 -7.51 14.72 -26.77
C ASN A 60 -7.58 14.85 -28.30
N ALA A 61 -6.44 14.81 -29.01
CA ALA A 61 -6.41 14.93 -30.46
C ALA A 61 -6.82 13.63 -31.18
N THR A 62 -6.37 12.47 -30.67
CA THR A 62 -6.66 11.17 -31.29
C THR A 62 -7.81 10.41 -30.64
N GLY A 63 -8.19 10.79 -29.41
CA GLY A 63 -9.15 10.06 -28.60
C GLY A 63 -8.59 8.76 -28.01
N GLY A 64 -7.35 8.36 -28.34
CA GLY A 64 -6.70 7.16 -27.81
C GLY A 64 -6.21 7.35 -26.38
N TYR A 65 -6.06 6.24 -25.64
CA TYR A 65 -5.47 6.25 -24.31
C TYR A 65 -3.95 6.08 -24.37
N TYR A 66 -3.25 6.52 -23.32
CA TYR A 66 -1.82 6.31 -23.17
C TYR A 66 -1.54 4.84 -22.80
N GLY A 67 -1.37 4.00 -23.80
CA GLY A 67 -1.13 2.56 -23.68
C GLY A 67 -0.11 2.07 -24.71
N THR A 68 -0.14 0.76 -25.00
CA THR A 68 0.74 0.09 -25.95
C THR A 68 -0.07 -0.86 -26.84
N GLU A 69 0.58 -1.60 -27.74
CA GLU A 69 -0.09 -2.66 -28.50
C GLU A 69 -0.56 -3.84 -27.61
N SER A 70 -0.05 -3.93 -26.39
CA SER A 70 -0.35 -5.01 -25.43
C SER A 70 -1.52 -4.68 -24.51
N PHE A 71 -1.81 -3.40 -24.30
CA PHE A 71 -2.89 -2.94 -23.43
C PHE A 71 -3.32 -1.52 -23.77
N ASP A 72 -4.59 -1.20 -23.50
CA ASP A 72 -5.19 0.06 -23.94
C ASP A 72 -4.71 1.28 -23.13
N ALA A 73 -4.50 1.14 -21.82
CA ALA A 73 -4.07 2.27 -20.99
C ALA A 73 -3.19 1.88 -19.80
N TYR A 74 -2.22 2.75 -19.50
CA TYR A 74 -1.57 2.78 -18.20
C TYR A 74 -2.47 3.40 -17.13
N VAL A 75 -2.39 2.88 -15.90
CA VAL A 75 -3.05 3.46 -14.73
C VAL A 75 -2.04 4.25 -13.91
N PHE A 76 -2.28 5.54 -13.74
CA PHE A 76 -1.45 6.45 -12.95
C PHE A 76 -2.00 6.58 -11.53
N PHE A 77 -1.14 6.36 -10.53
CA PHE A 77 -1.49 6.50 -9.12
C PHE A 77 -0.94 7.81 -8.55
N PRO A 78 -1.74 8.62 -7.85
CA PRO A 78 -1.21 9.83 -7.21
C PRO A 78 -0.11 9.48 -6.20
N PRO A 79 0.88 10.38 -5.97
CA PRO A 79 1.88 10.19 -4.92
C PRO A 79 1.24 9.92 -3.56
N VAL A 80 1.84 9.04 -2.76
CA VAL A 80 1.26 8.65 -1.47
C VAL A 80 1.59 9.71 -0.43
N SER A 81 0.57 10.25 0.22
CA SER A 81 0.78 11.12 1.39
C SER A 81 0.97 10.27 2.65
N ILE A 82 1.89 10.68 3.52
CA ILE A 82 2.16 9.99 4.79
C ILE A 82 1.54 10.76 5.95
N ILE A 83 0.70 10.10 6.73
CA ILE A 83 0.09 10.62 7.96
C ILE A 83 0.40 9.61 9.08
N HIS A 84 0.88 10.08 10.23
CA HIS A 84 1.26 9.20 11.35
C HIS A 84 2.23 8.07 10.95
N GLY A 85 3.18 8.36 10.06
CA GLY A 85 4.17 7.39 9.57
C GLY A 85 3.58 6.29 8.68
N ARG A 86 2.34 6.44 8.20
CA ARG A 86 1.63 5.45 7.37
C ARG A 86 1.00 6.13 6.15
N PRO A 87 0.74 5.39 5.05
CA PRO A 87 -0.05 5.91 3.95
C PRO A 87 -1.41 6.46 4.40
N ASP A 88 -1.74 7.68 3.95
CA ASP A 88 -2.94 8.43 4.33
C ASP A 88 -4.25 7.70 3.98
N TRP A 89 -4.27 6.90 2.92
CA TRP A 89 -5.42 6.11 2.49
C TRP A 89 -5.91 5.12 3.56
N LEU A 90 -5.04 4.70 4.48
CA LEU A 90 -5.47 3.89 5.64
C LEU A 90 -6.47 4.67 6.51
N PHE A 91 -6.29 5.97 6.66
CA PHE A 91 -7.16 6.81 7.50
C PHE A 91 -8.30 7.43 6.68
N ASN A 92 -7.98 7.99 5.50
CA ASN A 92 -8.93 8.74 4.70
C ASN A 92 -9.93 7.83 3.96
N THR A 93 -9.45 6.70 3.44
CA THR A 93 -10.26 5.79 2.60
C THR A 93 -10.77 4.59 3.40
N MET A 94 -9.92 3.97 4.22
CA MET A 94 -10.31 2.82 5.04
C MET A 94 -10.90 3.19 6.40
N HIS A 95 -10.94 4.47 6.75
CA HIS A 95 -11.45 4.97 8.03
C HIS A 95 -10.83 4.26 9.25
N ARG A 96 -9.54 3.90 9.16
CA ARG A 96 -8.79 3.40 10.31
C ARG A 96 -8.57 4.53 11.31
N LYS A 97 -8.48 4.17 12.58
CA LYS A 97 -8.06 5.08 13.64
C LYS A 97 -6.55 4.94 13.89
N PRO A 98 -5.83 6.06 14.05
CA PRO A 98 -4.45 6.02 14.50
C PRO A 98 -4.41 5.66 15.99
N VAL A 99 -3.66 4.61 16.31
CA VAL A 99 -3.49 4.11 17.68
C VAL A 99 -2.03 4.22 18.09
N GLU A 100 -1.80 4.85 19.24
CA GLU A 100 -0.46 5.03 19.80
C GLU A 100 0.18 3.72 20.22
N ILE A 101 1.47 3.60 19.96
CA ILE A 101 2.25 2.44 20.36
C ILE A 101 2.85 2.76 21.74
N PRO A 102 2.55 1.97 22.79
CA PRO A 102 3.08 2.25 24.11
C PRO A 102 4.61 2.28 24.12
N VAL A 103 5.20 3.38 24.60
CA VAL A 103 6.67 3.60 24.64
C VAL A 103 7.42 2.46 25.33
N LEU A 104 6.79 1.83 26.33
CA LEU A 104 7.34 0.68 27.05
C LEU A 104 7.68 -0.52 26.14
N LEU A 105 7.05 -0.64 24.98
CA LEU A 105 7.35 -1.68 23.98
C LEU A 105 8.68 -1.43 23.25
N LEU A 106 9.27 -0.25 23.42
CA LEU A 106 10.50 0.17 22.74
C LEU A 106 11.66 0.42 23.72
N GLN A 107 11.38 0.45 25.02
CA GLN A 107 12.35 0.83 26.06
C GLN A 107 13.62 -0.03 26.06
N ASN A 108 13.51 -1.31 25.68
CA ASN A 108 14.62 -2.27 25.75
C ASN A 108 15.22 -2.65 24.40
N SER A 109 14.91 -1.93 23.32
CA SER A 109 15.44 -2.25 22.00
C SER A 109 16.11 -1.06 21.34
N ASP A 110 17.40 -1.23 21.00
CA ASP A 110 18.12 -0.32 20.10
C ASP A 110 17.95 -0.74 18.63
N SER A 111 17.18 -1.80 18.40
CA SER A 111 16.91 -2.39 17.08
C SER A 111 15.44 -2.21 16.70
N ALA A 112 15.13 -2.49 15.44
CA ALA A 112 13.77 -2.50 14.95
C ALA A 112 12.91 -3.54 15.68
N VAL A 113 11.68 -3.16 16.03
CA VAL A 113 10.67 -4.00 16.69
C VAL A 113 9.46 -4.14 15.78
N LEU A 114 8.98 -5.36 15.57
CA LEU A 114 7.71 -5.61 14.89
C LEU A 114 6.57 -5.53 15.91
N ILE A 115 5.71 -4.53 15.72
CA ILE A 115 4.50 -4.33 16.50
C ILE A 115 3.32 -4.91 15.72
N GLN A 116 2.50 -5.72 16.37
CA GLN A 116 1.36 -6.38 15.77
C GLN A 116 0.12 -6.19 16.64
N ALA A 117 -1.02 -5.91 16.01
CA ALA A 117 -2.31 -5.77 16.68
C ALA A 117 -3.27 -6.87 16.22
N PHE A 118 -3.96 -7.48 17.17
CA PHE A 118 -4.90 -8.57 16.96
C PHE A 118 -6.24 -8.21 17.58
N ALA A 119 -7.35 -8.68 17.01
CA ALA A 119 -8.64 -8.44 17.64
C ALA A 119 -8.71 -9.15 19.00
N ALA A 120 -9.39 -8.54 19.97
CA ALA A 120 -9.57 -9.15 21.29
C ALA A 120 -10.24 -10.52 21.17
N GLY A 121 -9.66 -11.52 21.85
CA GLY A 121 -10.12 -12.91 21.81
C GLY A 121 -9.49 -13.77 20.70
N GLU A 122 -8.76 -13.16 19.75
CA GLU A 122 -8.01 -13.94 18.75
C GLU A 122 -6.78 -14.62 19.38
N PRO A 123 -6.46 -15.86 18.96
CA PRO A 123 -5.29 -16.57 19.45
C PRO A 123 -3.99 -15.92 18.97
N PRO A 124 -2.84 -16.17 19.64
CA PRO A 124 -1.55 -15.65 19.21
C PRO A 124 -1.09 -16.07 17.80
N THR A 125 -1.71 -17.10 17.23
CA THR A 125 -1.45 -17.60 15.86
C THR A 125 -2.34 -16.96 14.80
N ALA A 126 -3.26 -16.06 15.19
CA ALA A 126 -4.10 -15.34 14.24
C ALA A 126 -3.29 -14.42 13.32
N ILE A 127 -3.91 -13.97 12.23
CA ILE A 127 -3.32 -12.97 11.35
C ILE A 127 -3.54 -11.60 12.01
N PRO A 128 -2.49 -10.77 12.19
CA PRO A 128 -2.67 -9.44 12.78
C PRO A 128 -3.52 -8.56 11.87
N VAL A 129 -4.39 -7.76 12.50
CA VAL A 129 -5.23 -6.76 11.82
C VAL A 129 -4.38 -5.64 11.24
N ASP A 130 -3.31 -5.28 11.95
CA ASP A 130 -2.27 -4.37 11.48
C ASP A 130 -0.91 -4.76 12.07
N GLN A 131 0.15 -4.49 11.34
CA GLN A 131 1.52 -4.70 11.80
C GLN A 131 2.49 -3.70 11.18
N ILE A 132 3.49 -3.31 11.95
CA ILE A 132 4.50 -2.33 11.56
C ILE A 132 5.84 -2.64 12.20
N VAL A 133 6.91 -2.34 11.48
CA VAL A 133 8.26 -2.35 12.01
C VAL A 133 8.61 -0.91 12.38
N ILE A 134 9.04 -0.69 13.62
CA ILE A 134 9.43 0.63 14.11
C ILE A 134 10.73 0.60 14.89
N THR A 135 11.42 1.73 14.90
CA THR A 135 12.58 2.02 15.73
C THR A 135 12.26 3.09 16.77
N LYS A 136 13.21 3.42 17.66
CA LYS A 136 13.08 4.55 18.61
C LYS A 136 12.95 5.91 17.91
N GLN A 137 13.32 6.01 16.63
CA GLN A 137 13.19 7.23 15.83
C GLN A 137 11.77 7.38 15.25
N ASP A 138 11.00 6.30 15.19
CA ASP A 138 9.68 6.25 14.55
C ASP A 138 8.53 6.44 15.54
N MET A 139 8.75 7.18 16.63
CA MET A 139 7.75 7.38 17.71
C MET A 139 6.46 8.07 17.25
N GLN A 140 6.47 8.69 16.07
CA GLN A 140 5.28 9.30 15.45
C GLN A 140 4.45 8.29 14.66
N THR A 141 4.98 7.09 14.40
CA THR A 141 4.26 6.03 13.70
C THR A 141 3.13 5.49 14.58
N ARG A 142 1.98 5.23 13.95
CA ARG A 142 0.79 4.70 14.63
C ARG A 142 0.31 3.41 13.96
N LEU A 143 -0.34 2.56 14.75
CA LEU A 143 -1.15 1.47 14.21
C LEU A 143 -2.42 2.06 13.57
N ALA A 144 -2.90 1.45 12.49
CA ALA A 144 -4.09 1.85 11.76
C ALA A 144 -5.21 0.81 11.98
N LEU A 145 -5.94 0.94 13.09
CA LEU A 145 -6.90 -0.07 13.54
C LEU A 145 -8.35 0.28 13.17
N PRO A 146 -9.21 -0.69 12.83
CA PRO A 146 -10.64 -0.45 12.72
C PRO A 146 -11.23 0.12 14.03
N ALA A 147 -12.19 1.04 13.93
CA ALA A 147 -12.88 1.59 15.09
C ALA A 147 -13.87 0.58 15.72
N GLY A 148 -14.21 0.80 17.00
CA GLY A 148 -15.29 0.07 17.69
C GLY A 148 -14.96 -1.36 18.07
N ARG A 149 -13.66 -1.71 18.13
CA ARG A 149 -13.17 -3.03 18.52
C ARG A 149 -12.05 -2.90 19.53
N LYS A 150 -11.89 -3.92 20.36
CA LYS A 150 -10.77 -4.04 21.28
C LYS A 150 -9.65 -4.84 20.63
N TYR A 151 -8.41 -4.49 20.96
CA TYR A 151 -7.23 -5.13 20.39
C TYR A 151 -6.24 -5.52 21.47
N TRP A 152 -5.43 -6.54 21.22
CA TRP A 152 -4.23 -6.79 22.02
C TRP A 152 -2.99 -6.63 21.15
N ILE A 153 -1.90 -6.13 21.75
CA ILE A 153 -0.66 -5.82 21.04
C ILE A 153 0.43 -6.83 21.40
N ARG A 154 1.23 -7.18 20.39
CA ARG A 154 2.43 -7.99 20.50
C ARG A 154 3.63 -7.21 19.97
N ALA A 155 4.71 -7.21 20.73
CA ALA A 155 6.01 -6.76 20.27
C ALA A 155 6.91 -7.98 20.01
N VAL A 156 7.52 -8.02 18.83
CA VAL A 156 8.50 -9.05 18.43
C VAL A 156 9.84 -8.34 18.21
N TYR A 157 10.83 -8.72 19.02
CA TYR A 157 12.18 -8.15 18.99
C TYR A 157 13.09 -9.02 18.13
N ALA A 158 14.03 -8.40 17.41
CA ALA A 158 15.04 -9.11 16.64
C ALA A 158 15.80 -10.12 17.52
N GLY A 159 15.88 -11.38 17.07
CA GLY A 159 16.60 -12.46 17.78
C GLY A 159 15.86 -13.10 18.97
N ALA A 160 14.65 -12.66 19.31
CA ALA A 160 13.85 -13.28 20.37
C ALA A 160 12.94 -14.38 19.82
N SER A 161 13.12 -15.63 20.27
CA SER A 161 12.19 -16.74 19.99
C SER A 161 10.84 -16.63 20.71
N ALA A 162 10.68 -15.67 21.63
CA ALA A 162 9.47 -15.51 22.41
C ALA A 162 9.02 -14.03 22.43
N SER A 163 7.79 -13.81 21.95
CA SER A 163 7.08 -12.55 22.04
C SER A 163 6.31 -12.50 23.36
N LYS A 164 6.34 -11.37 24.05
CA LYS A 164 5.44 -11.14 25.19
C LYS A 164 4.16 -10.48 24.66
N PRO A 165 2.97 -11.09 24.83
CA PRO A 165 1.72 -10.36 24.64
C PRO A 165 1.66 -9.26 25.70
N ILE A 166 1.48 -8.01 25.28
CA ILE A 166 1.44 -6.87 26.20
C ILE A 166 0.21 -6.03 25.87
N GLY A 167 -0.78 -6.14 26.75
CA GLY A 167 -1.84 -5.16 26.91
C GLY A 167 -2.96 -5.19 25.88
N ILE A 168 -4.16 -4.83 26.36
CA ILE A 168 -5.33 -4.51 25.56
C ILE A 168 -5.26 -3.02 25.27
N VAL A 169 -5.28 -2.63 24.00
CA VAL A 169 -5.62 -1.25 23.65
C VAL A 169 -7.14 -1.15 23.63
N VAL A 170 -7.65 -0.31 24.53
CA VAL A 170 -9.05 0.05 24.63
C VAL A 170 -9.22 1.38 23.91
N ASP A 171 -10.13 1.40 22.96
CA ASP A 171 -10.69 2.60 22.34
C ASP A 171 -12.21 2.52 22.46
#